data_AF-A0AAD7JK68-F1
#
_entry.id   AF-A0AAD7JK68-F1
#
_cell.length_a   1.000
_cell.length_b   1.000
_cell.length_c   1.000
_cell.angle_alpha   90.00
_cell.angle_beta   90.00
_cell.angle_gamma   90.00
#
_symmetry.space_group_name_H-M   'P 1'
#
loop_
_entity.id
_entity.type
_entity.pdbx_description
1 polymer ?
#
loop_
_entity_poly.entity_id
_entity_poly.type
_entity_poly.pdbx_seq_one_letter_code
_entity_poly.pdbx_strand_id
1 'polypeptide(L)' 'RFDRSEAEKELWGQAIVVLFKPWRAPADLKQPNQTWLDVALIVRAGLQSWMNRVINNMNVLTECRDARREH' A
#
# COMPACT_ATOMS: atom_id res chain seq x y z
N ARG A 1 -8.60 -6.74 -14.69
CA ARG A 1 -9.43 -5.75 -13.94
C ARG A 1 -9.48 -6.28 -12.52
N PHE A 2 -8.49 -5.92 -11.69
CA PHE A 2 -8.32 -6.51 -10.36
C PHE A 2 -9.25 -5.79 -9.39
N ASP A 3 -10.41 -6.37 -9.15
CA ASP A 3 -11.19 -6.02 -7.97
C ASP A 3 -10.51 -6.67 -6.77
N ARG A 4 -9.38 -6.09 -6.32
CA ARG A 4 -8.79 -6.47 -5.04
C ARG A 4 -9.88 -6.28 -3.99
N SER A 5 -10.09 -7.28 -3.15
CA SER A 5 -11.01 -7.20 -2.03
C SER A 5 -10.64 -6.00 -1.14
N GLU A 6 -11.63 -5.46 -0.43
CA GLU A 6 -11.39 -4.34 0.51
C GLU A 6 -10.32 -4.69 1.54
N ALA A 7 -10.23 -5.96 1.95
CA ALA A 7 -9.18 -6.46 2.84
C ALA A 7 -7.78 -6.36 2.21
N GLU A 8 -7.63 -6.71 0.93
CA GLU A 8 -6.35 -6.59 0.21
C GLU A 8 -5.94 -5.13 0.00
N LYS A 9 -6.92 -4.24 -0.22
CA LYS A 9 -6.66 -2.80 -0.30
C LYS A 9 -6.19 -2.24 1.04
N GLU A 10 -6.77 -2.67 2.15
CA GLU A 10 -6.33 -2.28 3.49
C GLU A 10 -4.94 -2.81 3.82
N LEU A 11 -4.64 -4.08 3.52
CA LEU A 11 -3.30 -4.66 3.71
C LEU A 11 -2.24 -3.96 2.86
N TRP A 12 -2.58 -3.65 1.60
CA TRP A 12 -1.72 -2.87 0.74
C TRP A 12 -1.47 -1.48 1.33
N GLY A 13 -2.53 -0.80 1.76
CA GLY A 13 -2.43 0.52 2.38
C GLY A 13 -1.52 0.51 3.60
N GLN A 14 -1.68 -0.50 4.47
CA GLN A 14 -0.84 -0.68 5.64
C GLN A 14 0.65 -0.82 5.27
N ALA A 15 0.95 -1.67 4.28
CA ALA A 15 2.33 -1.86 3.82
C ALA A 15 2.95 -0.56 3.29
N ILE A 16 2.21 0.22 2.50
CA ILE A 16 2.70 1.49 1.95
C ILE A 16 2.95 2.51 3.07
N VAL A 17 2.02 2.65 4.01
CA VAL A 17 2.17 3.62 5.10
C VAL A 17 3.36 3.28 5.98
N VAL A 18 3.54 2.00 6.36
CA VAL A 18 4.66 1.57 7.20
C VAL A 18 6.02 1.79 6.52
N LEU A 19 6.10 1.57 5.20
CA LEU A 19 7.36 1.64 4.45
C LEU A 19 7.75 3.05 4.00
N PHE A 20 6.78 3.91 3.69
CA PHE A 20 7.05 5.20 3.03
C PHE A 20 6.63 6.43 3.82
N LYS A 21 5.82 6.29 4.87
CA LYS A 21 5.54 7.40 5.78
C LYS A 21 6.64 7.41 6.86
N PRO A 22 7.29 8.53 7.17
CA PRO A 22 8.13 8.61 8.36
C PRO A 22 7.27 8.51 9.62
N TRP A 23 7.65 7.65 10.57
CA TRP A 23 6.94 7.50 11.85
C TRP A 23 7.93 7.21 12.99
N ARG A 24 7.62 7.70 14.20
CA ARG A 24 8.35 7.42 15.44
C ARG A 24 7.48 6.66 16.44
N ALA A 25 6.16 6.82 16.33
CA ALA A 25 5.18 6.10 17.12
C ALA A 25 4.07 5.54 16.21
N PRO A 26 3.34 4.49 16.64
CA PRO A 26 2.22 3.95 15.87
C PRO A 26 1.13 4.98 15.54
N ALA A 27 0.94 5.98 16.42
CA ALA A 27 -0.01 7.07 16.20
C ALA A 27 0.34 7.95 14.98
N ASP A 28 1.60 7.98 14.56
CA ASP A 28 2.02 8.72 13.37
C ASP A 28 1.57 8.01 12.09
N LEU A 29 1.31 6.69 12.13
CA LEU A 29 0.96 5.92 10.95
C LEU A 29 -0.43 6.30 10.45
N LYS A 30 -1.44 6.29 11.31
CA LYS A 30 -2.85 6.41 10.92
C LYS A 30 -3.71 6.88 12.11
N GLN A 31 -4.67 7.78 11.86
CA GLN A 31 -5.64 8.16 12.88
C GLN A 31 -6.75 7.10 13.04
N PRO A 32 -7.39 6.97 14.21
CA PRO A 32 -8.37 5.91 14.48
C PRO A 32 -9.57 5.89 13.51
N ASN A 33 -9.92 7.03 12.93
CA ASN A 33 -11.06 7.23 12.03
C ASN A 33 -10.70 7.14 10.54
N GLN A 34 -9.46 6.84 10.19
CA GLN A 34 -9.03 6.69 8.79
C GLN A 34 -9.07 5.23 8.36
N THR A 35 -9.05 4.97 7.05
CA THR A 35 -8.69 3.65 6.50
C THR A 35 -7.19 3.60 6.18
N TRP A 36 -6.59 2.42 6.06
CA TRP A 36 -5.18 2.33 5.67
C TRP A 36 -5.00 2.75 4.22
N LEU A 37 -5.97 2.45 3.37
CA LEU A 37 -5.99 2.88 1.98
C LEU A 37 -5.94 4.41 1.85
N ASP A 38 -6.79 5.14 2.59
CA ASP A 38 -6.84 6.60 2.50
C ASP A 38 -5.49 7.24 2.83
N VAL A 39 -4.86 6.79 3.92
CA VAL A 39 -3.55 7.31 4.34
C VAL A 39 -2.48 6.96 3.31
N ALA A 40 -2.52 5.74 2.76
CA ALA A 40 -1.56 5.33 1.73
C ALA A 40 -1.65 6.18 0.46
N LEU A 41 -2.86 6.56 0.04
CA LEU A 41 -3.06 7.44 -1.12
C LEU A 41 -2.48 8.85 -0.87
N ILE A 42 -2.68 9.39 0.32
CA ILE A 42 -2.10 10.69 0.74
C ILE A 42 -0.57 10.61 0.75
N VAL A 43 -0.01 9.57 1.40
CA VAL A 43 1.44 9.35 1.45
C VAL A 43 1.99 9.27 0.04
N ARG A 44 1.39 8.43 -0.82
CA ARG A 44 1.82 8.22 -2.20
C ARG A 44 1.84 9.49 -3.04
N ALA A 45 0.86 10.37 -2.87
CA ALA A 45 0.77 11.65 -3.58
C ALA A 45 1.94 12.58 -3.25
N GLY A 46 2.51 12.48 -2.04
CA GLY A 46 3.68 13.25 -1.62
C GLY A 46 5.04 12.62 -1.97
N LEU A 47 5.07 11.38 -2.49
CA LEU A 47 6.33 10.69 -2.77
C LEU A 47 6.95 11.10 -4.11
N GLN A 48 8.27 11.01 -4.17
CA GLN A 48 9.02 11.20 -5.41
C GLN A 48 8.67 10.12 -6.45
N SER A 49 8.85 10.45 -7.74
CA SER A 49 8.48 9.58 -8.86
C SER A 49 9.17 8.21 -8.86
N TRP A 50 10.37 8.09 -8.30
CA TRP A 50 11.08 6.81 -8.19
C TRP A 50 10.50 5.91 -7.09
N MET A 51 10.05 6.48 -5.97
CA MET A 51 9.38 5.73 -4.91
C MET A 51 8.04 5.19 -5.42
N ASN A 52 7.32 5.99 -6.20
CA ASN A 52 6.10 5.56 -6.88
C ASN A 52 6.34 4.37 -7.83
N ARG A 53 7.50 4.30 -8.49
CA ARG A 53 7.90 3.14 -9.30
C ARG A 53 8.14 1.90 -8.44
N VAL A 54 8.78 2.04 -7.27
CA VAL A 54 8.96 0.93 -6.32
C VAL A 54 7.61 0.38 -5.84
N ILE A 55 6.66 1.26 -5.49
CA ILE A 55 5.30 0.87 -5.08
C ILE A 55 4.58 0.10 -6.19
N ASN A 56 4.66 0.58 -7.43
CA ASN A 56 4.07 -0.13 -8.57
C ASN A 56 4.67 -1.52 -8.76
N ASN A 57 5.99 -1.67 -8.61
CA ASN A 57 6.65 -2.96 -8.73
C ASN A 57 6.29 -3.92 -7.58
N MET A 58 6.09 -3.41 -6.36
CA MET A 58 5.61 -4.25 -5.24
C MET A 58 4.21 -4.81 -5.49
N ASN A 59 3.35 -4.08 -6.20
CA ASN A 59 2.06 -4.59 -6.63
C ASN A 59 2.20 -5.71 -7.66
N VAL A 60 3.09 -5.55 -8.66
CA VAL A 60 3.33 -6.55 -9.70
C VAL A 60 3.85 -7.87 -9.13
N LEU A 61 4.75 -7.84 -8.14
CA LEU A 61 5.24 -9.07 -7.49
C LEU A 61 4.13 -9.85 -6.76
N THR A 62 3.15 -9.14 -6.21
CA THR A 62 1.97 -9.74 -5.58
C THR A 62 1.06 -10.36 -6.63
N GLU A 63 0.78 -9.64 -7.72
CA GLU A 63 -0.04 -10.11 -8.85
C GLU A 63 0.58 -11.33 -9.57
N CYS A 64 1.91 -11.39 -9.72
CA CYS A 64 2.59 -12.56 -10.28
C CYS A 64 2.59 -13.78 -9.34
N ARG A 65 2.42 -13.60 -8.03
CA ARG A 65 2.33 -14.72 -7.07
C ARG A 65 0.97 -15.40 -7.17
N ASP A 66 -0.09 -14.64 -7.37
CA ASP A 66 -1.45 -15.20 -7.50
C ASP A 66 -1.63 -15.91 -8.85
N ALA A 67 -1.06 -15.38 -9.93
CA ALA A 67 -1.05 -16.03 -11.25
C ALA A 67 -0.37 -17.42 -11.27
N ARG A 68 0.51 -17.72 -10.30
CA ARG A 68 1.18 -19.04 -10.18
C ARG A 68 0.40 -20.06 -9.35
N ARG A 69 -0.63 -19.64 -8.61
CA ARG A 69 -1.47 -20.55 -7.82
C ARG A 69 -2.65 -21.10 -8.60
N GLU A 70 -2.92 -20.53 -9.77
CA GLU A 70 -4.04 -20.88 -10.65
C GLU A 70 -3.66 -21.89 -11.75
N HIS A 71 -2.49 -22.56 -11.63
CA HIS A 71 -1.96 -23.49 -12.64
C HIS A 71 -1.45 -24.80 -12.05
#